data_AF-A0A916WQE7-F1
#
_entry.id   AF-A0A916WQE7-F1
#
_cell.length_a   1.000
_cell.length_b   1.000
_cell.length_c   1.000
_cell.angle_alpha   90.00
_cell.angle_beta   90.00
_cell.angle_gamma   90.00
#
_symmetry.space_group_name_H-M   'P 1'
#
loop_
_entity.id
_entity.type
_entity.pdbx_description
1 polymer ?
#
loop_
_entity_poly.entity_id
_entity_poly.type
_entity_poly.pdbx_seq_one_letter_code
_entity_poly.pdbx_strand_id
1 'polypeptide(L)'
;MTALIVALLVIVGVLPLACYPLTRTRLAPPTVAVAGLTLILLGIVALLAAEADPVTGAWGVVCRVLIVIAAITGGSAVVRSALLAGGVDPWNGGQRRDTCADESAEETGQTRRQPALRGGRVIGYLERVAILAALFVGWPAGMAVIVGVKGLARYPEIRDADAGEQSRMSPAGS
;
A
#
# COMPACT_ATOMS: atom_id res chain seq x y z
N MET A 1 9.94 -28.44 -12.78
CA MET A 1 10.01 -26.96 -12.90
C MET A 1 8.88 -26.26 -12.14
N THR A 2 7.62 -26.68 -12.29
CA THR A 2 6.46 -26.11 -11.58
C THR A 2 6.56 -26.13 -10.05
N ALA A 3 7.05 -27.22 -9.44
CA ALA A 3 7.27 -27.30 -8.00
C ALA A 3 8.30 -26.29 -7.47
N LEU A 4 9.35 -26.00 -8.26
CA LEU A 4 10.37 -25.01 -7.93
C LEU A 4 9.78 -23.59 -7.98
N ILE A 5 8.99 -23.28 -9.01
CA ILE A 5 8.27 -22.00 -9.14
C ILE A 5 7.34 -21.77 -7.94
N VAL A 6 6.59 -22.80 -7.53
CA VAL A 6 5.68 -22.72 -6.38
C VAL A 6 6.45 -22.50 -5.08
N ALA A 7 7.53 -23.25 -4.85
CA ALA A 7 8.39 -23.05 -3.68
C ALA A 7 8.99 -21.63 -3.65
N LEU A 8 9.42 -21.11 -4.79
CA LEU A 8 10.02 -19.77 -4.89
C LEU A 8 8.96 -18.66 -4.67
N LEU A 9 7.73 -18.85 -5.15
CA LEU A 9 6.61 -17.95 -4.84
C LEU A 9 6.26 -17.93 -3.35
N VAL A 10 6.27 -19.09 -2.69
CA VAL A 10 6.08 -19.17 -1.24
C VAL A 10 7.18 -18.41 -0.52
N ILE A 11 8.45 -18.57 -0.93
CA ILE A 11 9.58 -17.84 -0.37
C ILE A 11 9.40 -16.33 -0.57
N VAL A 12 9.06 -15.86 -1.77
CA VAL A 12 8.80 -14.44 -2.05
C VAL A 12 7.67 -13.88 -1.19
N GLY A 13 6.61 -14.66 -0.95
CA GLY A 13 5.48 -14.24 -0.11
C GLY A 13 5.81 -14.18 1.38
N VAL A 14 6.62 -15.12 1.88
CA VAL A 14 6.93 -15.30 3.31
C VAL A 14 8.14 -14.45 3.75
N LEU A 15 9.17 -14.31 2.91
CA LEU A 15 10.40 -13.54 3.21
C LEU A 15 10.14 -12.13 3.79
N PRO A 16 9.31 -11.26 3.16
CA PRO A 16 9.02 -9.93 3.70
C PRO A 16 8.20 -9.96 5.00
N LEU A 17 7.45 -11.04 5.25
CA LEU A 17 6.71 -11.25 6.49
C LEU A 17 7.63 -11.74 7.63
N ALA A 18 8.54 -12.66 7.32
CA ALA A 18 9.53 -13.21 8.25
C ALA A 18 10.60 -12.18 8.64
N CYS A 19 11.00 -11.31 7.70
CA CYS A 19 11.92 -10.20 7.95
C CYS A 19 11.22 -8.94 8.47
N TYR A 20 9.89 -8.96 8.63
CA TYR A 20 9.13 -7.85 9.21
C TYR A 20 9.61 -7.39 10.60
N PRO A 21 9.88 -8.27 11.59
CA PRO A 21 10.42 -7.86 12.88
C PRO A 21 11.84 -7.26 12.77
N LEU A 22 12.67 -7.73 11.84
CA LEU A 22 14.00 -7.17 11.60
C LEU A 22 13.93 -5.80 10.93
N THR A 23 12.99 -5.57 10.02
CA THR A 23 12.77 -4.26 9.40
C THR A 23 12.12 -3.23 10.35
N ARG A 24 11.69 -3.66 11.54
CA ARG A 24 11.16 -2.79 12.60
C ARG A 24 12.24 -2.12 13.44
N THR A 25 13.50 -2.55 13.36
CA THR A 25 14.60 -2.04 14.20
C THR A 25 15.18 -0.68 13.74
N ARG A 26 14.44 0.10 12.94
CA ARG A 26 14.83 1.43 12.42
C ARG A 26 16.11 1.46 11.57
N LEU A 27 16.64 0.32 11.15
CA LEU A 27 17.81 0.27 10.28
C LEU A 27 17.36 0.31 8.81
N ALA A 28 17.74 1.37 8.09
CA ALA A 28 17.52 1.50 6.64
C ALA A 28 18.18 0.40 5.77
N PRO A 29 19.41 -0.10 6.05
CA PRO A 29 20.05 -1.10 5.19
C PRO A 29 19.28 -2.43 5.05
N PRO A 30 18.76 -3.07 6.13
CA PRO A 30 18.05 -4.35 5.99
C PRO A 30 16.72 -4.22 5.24
N THR A 31 16.02 -3.08 5.32
CA THR A 31 14.79 -2.85 4.54
C THR A 31 15.05 -2.81 3.04
N VAL A 32 16.11 -2.13 2.61
CA VAL A 32 16.48 -2.02 1.20
C VAL A 32 16.97 -3.38 0.68
N ALA A 33 17.75 -4.10 1.49
CA ALA A 33 18.23 -5.43 1.13
C ALA A 33 17.09 -6.45 0.93
N VAL A 34 16.11 -6.46 1.84
CA VAL A 34 14.92 -7.34 1.73
C VAL A 34 14.10 -6.98 0.50
N ALA A 35 13.88 -5.69 0.23
CA ALA A 35 13.16 -5.26 -0.97
C ALA A 35 13.88 -5.69 -2.26
N GLY A 36 15.19 -5.47 -2.34
CA GLY A 36 16.03 -5.90 -3.45
C GLY A 36 16.00 -7.41 -3.65
N LEU A 37 16.16 -8.19 -2.59
CA LEU A 37 16.10 -9.65 -2.64
C LEU A 37 14.71 -10.14 -3.10
N THR A 38 13.64 -9.51 -2.63
CA THR A 38 12.27 -9.86 -3.04
C THR A 38 12.05 -9.60 -4.54
N LEU A 39 12.57 -8.48 -5.07
CA LEU A 39 12.49 -8.16 -6.50
C LEU A 39 13.34 -9.10 -7.36
N ILE A 40 14.55 -9.45 -6.91
CA ILE A 40 15.43 -10.40 -7.60
C ILE A 40 14.74 -11.78 -7.66
N LEU A 41 14.24 -12.28 -6.53
CA LEU A 41 13.53 -13.56 -6.49
C LEU A 41 12.29 -13.55 -7.39
N LEU A 42 11.52 -12.45 -7.38
CA LEU A 42 10.37 -12.30 -8.27
C LEU A 42 10.78 -12.30 -9.75
N GLY A 43 11.89 -11.66 -10.11
CA GLY A 43 12.46 -11.70 -11.46
C GLY A 43 12.87 -13.11 -11.88
N ILE A 44 13.47 -13.88 -10.97
CA ILE A 44 13.81 -15.29 -11.21
C ILE A 44 12.53 -16.13 -11.43
N VAL A 45 11.47 -15.92 -10.63
CA VAL A 45 10.16 -16.57 -10.87
C VAL A 45 9.66 -16.27 -12.29
N ALA A 46 9.68 -15.00 -12.69
CA ALA A 46 9.15 -14.58 -13.98
C ALA A 46 9.91 -15.22 -15.16
N LEU A 47 11.24 -15.26 -15.08
CA LEU A 47 12.08 -15.92 -16.10
C LEU A 47 11.81 -17.43 -16.18
N LEU A 48 11.72 -18.10 -15.03
CA LEU A 48 11.43 -19.54 -15.00
C LEU A 48 10.00 -19.86 -15.47
N ALA A 49 9.04 -18.95 -15.23
CA ALA A 49 7.66 -19.10 -15.67
C ALA A 49 7.50 -18.89 -17.18
N ALA A 50 8.35 -18.08 -17.81
CA ALA A 50 8.31 -17.84 -19.26
C ALA A 50 8.66 -19.10 -20.08
N GLU A 51 9.51 -19.97 -19.53
CA GLU A 51 9.93 -21.25 -20.13
C GLU A 51 9.03 -22.43 -19.71
N ALA A 52 8.09 -22.22 -18.78
CA ALA A 52 7.28 -23.28 -18.23
C ALA A 52 5.92 -23.39 -18.95
N ASP A 53 5.46 -24.63 -19.14
CA ASP A 53 4.12 -24.88 -19.67
C ASP A 53 3.02 -24.26 -18.79
N PRO A 54 1.94 -23.73 -19.38
CA PRO A 54 0.84 -23.13 -18.64
C PRO A 54 0.25 -24.12 -17.64
N VAL A 55 0.28 -23.75 -16.36
CA VAL A 55 -0.37 -24.53 -15.32
C VAL A 55 -1.88 -24.39 -15.45
N THR A 56 -2.57 -25.48 -15.76
CA THR A 56 -4.04 -25.55 -15.83
C THR A 56 -4.64 -26.23 -14.60
N GLY A 57 -5.96 -26.09 -14.41
CA GLY A 57 -6.70 -26.70 -13.30
C GLY A 57 -6.46 -26.04 -11.93
N ALA A 58 -6.66 -26.81 -10.85
CA ALA A 58 -6.59 -26.33 -9.47
C ALA A 58 -5.21 -25.74 -9.10
N TRP A 59 -4.12 -26.30 -9.64
CA TRP A 59 -2.76 -25.81 -9.41
C TRP A 59 -2.56 -24.39 -9.98
N GLY A 60 -3.23 -24.05 -11.08
CA GLY A 60 -3.19 -22.71 -11.66
C GLY A 60 -3.86 -21.67 -10.75
N VAL A 61 -4.93 -22.06 -10.05
CA VAL A 61 -5.57 -21.19 -9.04
C VAL A 61 -4.64 -20.96 -7.86
N VAL A 62 -4.01 -22.02 -7.33
CA VAL A 62 -3.04 -21.92 -6.23
C VAL A 62 -1.88 -20.99 -6.61
N CYS A 63 -1.30 -21.15 -7.79
CA CYS A 63 -0.24 -20.26 -8.28
C CYS A 63 -0.68 -18.79 -8.33
N ARG A 64 -1.88 -18.49 -8.85
CA ARG A 64 -2.39 -17.11 -8.90
C ARG A 64 -2.58 -16.51 -7.50
N VAL A 65 -3.11 -17.30 -6.57
CA VAL A 65 -3.25 -16.88 -5.17
C VAL A 65 -1.89 -16.59 -4.53
N LEU A 66 -0.89 -17.43 -4.77
CA LEU A 66 0.47 -17.21 -4.27
C LEU A 66 1.10 -15.94 -4.86
N ILE A 67 0.90 -15.67 -6.15
CA ILE A 67 1.35 -14.42 -6.80
C ILE A 67 0.71 -13.21 -6.14
N VAL A 68 -0.60 -13.27 -5.86
CA VAL A 68 -1.33 -12.20 -5.17
C VAL A 68 -0.77 -11.95 -3.77
N ILE A 69 -0.56 -13.01 -2.99
CA ILE A 69 0.01 -12.91 -1.64
C ILE A 69 1.40 -12.29 -1.71
N ALA A 70 2.25 -12.77 -2.62
CA ALA A 70 3.59 -12.25 -2.85
C ALA A 70 3.61 -10.77 -3.25
N ALA A 71 2.68 -10.34 -4.12
CA ALA A 71 2.54 -8.95 -4.51
C ALA A 71 2.15 -8.05 -3.32
N ILE A 72 1.19 -8.51 -2.50
CA ILE A 72 0.71 -7.75 -1.35
C ILE A 72 1.80 -7.65 -0.27
N THR A 73 2.47 -8.74 0.08
CA THR A 73 3.50 -8.74 1.13
C THR A 73 4.79 -8.08 0.65
N GLY A 74 5.30 -8.47 -0.51
CA GLY A 74 6.52 -7.95 -1.12
C GLY A 74 6.45 -6.46 -1.45
N GLY A 75 5.31 -5.99 -1.98
CA GLY A 75 5.09 -4.56 -2.26
C GLY A 75 5.21 -3.67 -1.01
N SER A 76 5.08 -4.23 0.21
CA SER A 76 5.22 -3.46 1.45
C SER A 76 6.68 -3.14 1.74
N ALA A 77 7.58 -4.08 1.44
CA ALA A 77 9.02 -3.86 1.56
C ALA A 77 9.51 -2.86 0.50
N VAL A 78 9.04 -2.99 -0.74
CA VAL A 78 9.41 -2.12 -1.87
C VAL A 78 8.99 -0.66 -1.63
N VAL A 79 7.75 -0.43 -1.18
CA VAL A 79 7.30 0.94 -0.87
C VAL A 79 8.12 1.55 0.27
N ARG A 80 8.44 0.78 1.31
CA ARG A 80 9.27 1.27 2.43
C ARG A 80 10.70 1.59 1.98
N SER A 81 11.32 0.75 1.15
CA SER A 81 12.65 1.02 0.62
C SER A 81 12.66 2.25 -0.28
N ALA A 82 11.62 2.47 -1.09
CA ALA A 82 11.49 3.66 -1.92
C ALA A 82 11.34 4.94 -1.08
N LEU A 83 10.52 4.90 -0.01
CA LEU A 83 10.39 6.02 0.92
C LEU A 83 11.72 6.33 1.61
N LEU A 84 12.44 5.31 2.08
CA LEU A 84 13.76 5.48 2.69
C LEU A 84 14.78 6.06 1.69
N ALA A 85 14.76 5.59 0.44
CA ALA A 85 15.62 6.13 -0.62
C ALA A 85 15.30 7.60 -0.91
N GLY A 86 14.03 8.01 -0.77
CA GLY A 86 13.60 9.40 -0.84
C GLY A 86 13.80 10.21 0.44
N GLY A 87 14.49 9.67 1.45
CA GLY A 87 14.73 10.33 2.74
C GLY A 87 13.51 10.43 3.66
N VAL A 88 12.42 9.73 3.36
CA VAL A 88 11.19 9.69 4.15
C VAL A 88 11.20 8.48 5.07
N ASP A 89 11.19 8.72 6.39
CA ASP A 89 11.06 7.68 7.40
C ASP A 89 9.66 7.03 7.36
N PRO A 90 9.50 5.77 6.91
CA PRO A 90 8.19 5.12 6.78
C PRO A 90 7.51 4.89 8.13
N TRP A 91 8.27 4.97 9.21
CA TRP A 91 7.84 4.67 10.58
C TRP A 91 7.51 5.91 11.40
N ASN A 92 7.90 7.11 10.94
CA ASN A 92 7.67 8.38 11.63
C ASN A 92 6.53 9.20 10.99
N GLY A 93 5.89 8.70 9.94
CA GLY A 93 4.93 9.42 9.10
C GLY A 93 3.61 9.88 9.75
N GLY A 94 3.43 9.65 11.06
CA GLY A 94 2.26 10.10 11.82
C GLY A 94 2.43 11.36 12.66
N GLN A 95 3.66 11.90 12.83
CA GLN A 95 3.88 13.01 13.79
C GLN A 95 4.46 14.30 13.17
N ARG A 96 5.03 14.26 11.95
CA ARG A 96 5.85 15.36 11.42
C ARG A 96 5.21 16.21 10.30
N ARG A 97 3.90 16.20 10.14
CA ARG A 97 3.22 17.06 9.15
C ARG A 97 2.24 18.08 9.71
N ASP A 98 2.05 18.12 11.03
CA ASP A 98 1.13 19.07 11.67
C ASP A 98 1.85 20.29 12.27
N THR A 99 3.19 20.34 12.29
CA THR A 99 3.94 21.42 12.97
C THR A 99 4.20 22.68 12.13
N CYS A 100 3.39 22.98 11.11
CA CYS A 100 3.47 24.28 10.41
C CYS A 100 2.14 25.05 10.38
N ALA A 101 1.14 24.65 11.19
CA ALA A 101 -0.13 25.37 11.25
C ALA A 101 -0.61 25.60 12.70
N ASP A 102 0.30 25.88 13.64
CA ASP A 102 -0.12 26.37 14.95
C ASP A 102 0.95 27.23 15.64
N GLU A 103 1.28 28.37 15.01
CA GLU A 103 1.58 29.57 15.79
C GLU A 103 0.27 30.37 15.85
N SER A 104 -0.63 30.03 16.79
CA SER A 104 -1.54 30.94 17.52
C SER A 104 -2.80 30.19 18.01
N ALA A 105 -2.66 29.37 19.04
CA ALA A 105 -3.79 29.00 19.89
C ALA A 105 -3.29 28.64 21.30
N GLU A 106 -3.24 29.65 22.16
CA GLU A 106 -3.20 29.47 23.61
C GLU A 106 -4.44 28.69 24.08
N GLU A 107 -4.20 27.89 25.12
CA GLU A 107 -5.15 27.47 26.17
C GLU A 107 -6.60 27.16 25.79
N THR A 108 -6.93 25.87 25.70
CA THR A 108 -7.82 25.16 26.66
C THR A 108 -8.32 23.86 26.04
N GLY A 109 -8.43 22.81 26.86
CA GLY A 109 -9.20 21.62 26.52
C GLY A 109 -8.36 20.40 26.20
N GLN A 110 -8.45 19.42 27.09
CA GLN A 110 -7.93 18.06 26.92
C GLN A 110 -8.51 17.41 25.65
N THR A 111 -7.88 17.62 24.50
CA THR A 111 -8.11 16.77 23.33
C THR A 111 -7.55 15.40 23.68
N ARG A 112 -8.46 14.54 24.15
CA ARG A 112 -8.30 13.09 24.29
C ARG A 112 -7.41 12.61 23.14
N ARG A 113 -6.15 12.27 23.43
CA ARG A 113 -5.25 11.59 22.49
C ARG A 113 -6.01 10.40 21.95
N GLN A 114 -6.59 10.53 20.76
CA GLN A 114 -7.14 9.38 20.07
C GLN A 114 -5.95 8.48 19.83
N PRO A 115 -5.94 7.24 20.35
CA PRO A 115 -4.84 6.33 20.11
C PRO A 115 -4.74 6.18 18.60
N ALA A 116 -3.62 6.62 18.02
CA ALA A 116 -3.38 6.58 16.58
C ALA A 116 -3.67 5.15 16.08
N LEU A 117 -4.87 4.98 15.53
CA LEU A 117 -5.36 3.68 15.14
C LEU A 117 -4.41 3.17 14.05
N ARG A 118 -3.99 1.92 14.18
CA ARG A 118 -3.08 1.19 13.28
C ARG A 118 -3.62 1.05 11.84
N GLY A 119 -4.68 1.80 11.50
CA GLY A 119 -5.47 1.72 10.28
C GLY A 119 -4.69 2.00 9.00
N GLY A 120 -3.64 2.84 9.05
CA GLY A 120 -2.84 3.15 7.86
C GLY A 120 -2.28 1.91 7.14
N ARG A 121 -1.97 0.83 7.87
CA ARG A 121 -1.52 -0.44 7.26
C ARG A 121 -2.67 -1.25 6.67
N VAL A 122 -3.79 -1.34 7.39
CA VAL A 122 -4.97 -2.09 6.94
C VAL A 122 -5.55 -1.45 5.68
N ILE A 123 -5.65 -0.12 5.66
CA ILE A 123 -6.07 0.66 4.49
C ILE A 123 -5.17 0.38 3.28
N GLY A 124 -3.84 0.36 3.48
CA GLY A 124 -2.90 0.03 2.40
C GLY A 124 -3.02 -1.40 1.87
N TYR A 125 -3.41 -2.37 2.70
CA TYR A 125 -3.69 -3.73 2.22
C TYR A 125 -4.99 -3.82 1.42
N LEU A 126 -6.05 -3.17 1.90
CA LEU A 126 -7.34 -3.14 1.20
C LEU A 126 -7.22 -2.51 -0.19
N GLU A 127 -6.47 -1.42 -0.32
CA GLU A 127 -6.17 -0.80 -1.62
C GLU A 127 -5.48 -1.76 -2.58
N ARG A 128 -4.47 -2.51 -2.12
CA ARG A 128 -3.76 -3.48 -2.95
C ARG A 128 -4.66 -4.63 -3.39
N VAL A 129 -5.51 -5.11 -2.49
CA VAL A 129 -6.52 -6.12 -2.83
C VAL A 129 -7.50 -5.58 -3.87
N ALA A 130 -7.96 -4.34 -3.72
CA ALA A 130 -8.86 -3.70 -4.69
C ALA A 130 -8.21 -3.52 -6.07
N ILE A 131 -6.95 -3.08 -6.13
CA ILE A 131 -6.18 -2.95 -7.38
C ILE A 131 -6.03 -4.32 -8.05
N LEU A 132 -5.68 -5.36 -7.27
CA LEU A 132 -5.56 -6.71 -7.80
C LEU A 132 -6.90 -7.23 -8.31
N ALA A 133 -8.00 -6.99 -7.59
CA ALA A 133 -9.34 -7.35 -8.05
C ALA A 133 -9.70 -6.65 -9.37
N ALA A 134 -9.40 -5.35 -9.51
CA ALA A 134 -9.60 -4.61 -10.75
C ALA A 134 -8.79 -5.20 -11.92
N LEU A 135 -7.54 -5.60 -11.68
CA LEU A 135 -6.71 -6.29 -12.66
C LEU A 135 -7.29 -7.66 -13.06
N PHE A 136 -7.77 -8.46 -12.11
CA PHE A 136 -8.37 -9.77 -12.40
C PHE A 136 -9.65 -9.69 -13.22
N VAL A 137 -10.45 -8.64 -13.00
CA VAL A 137 -11.68 -8.39 -13.78
C VAL A 137 -11.36 -7.70 -15.11
N GLY A 138 -10.09 -7.35 -15.38
CA GLY A 138 -9.68 -6.68 -16.62
C GLY A 138 -10.17 -5.23 -16.70
N TRP A 139 -10.41 -4.59 -15.56
CA TRP A 139 -10.93 -3.23 -15.47
C TRP A 139 -9.85 -2.24 -15.00
N PRO A 140 -8.95 -1.78 -15.89
CA PRO A 140 -7.86 -0.89 -15.51
C PRO A 140 -8.35 0.48 -15.03
N ALA A 141 -9.50 0.95 -15.53
CA ALA A 141 -10.11 2.18 -15.04
C ALA A 141 -10.50 2.10 -13.55
N GLY A 142 -10.81 0.90 -13.03
CA GLY A 142 -11.06 0.71 -11.60
C GLY A 142 -9.87 1.10 -10.71
N MET A 143 -8.63 0.94 -11.20
CA MET A 143 -7.43 1.38 -10.47
C MET A 143 -7.40 2.91 -10.28
N ALA A 144 -7.78 3.66 -11.32
CA ALA A 144 -7.86 5.11 -11.25
C ALA A 144 -8.91 5.56 -10.22
N VAL A 145 -10.06 4.88 -10.16
CA VAL A 145 -11.09 5.12 -9.14
C VAL A 145 -10.55 4.87 -7.73
N ILE A 146 -9.88 3.74 -7.50
CA ILE A 146 -9.33 3.38 -6.18
C ILE A 146 -8.32 4.44 -5.70
N VAL A 147 -7.40 4.85 -6.58
CA VAL A 147 -6.41 5.90 -6.27
C VAL A 147 -7.09 7.24 -6.05
N GLY A 148 -8.11 7.58 -6.85
CA GLY A 148 -8.91 8.79 -6.72
C GLY A 148 -9.61 8.88 -5.35
N VAL A 149 -10.29 7.81 -4.92
CA VAL A 149 -10.95 7.73 -3.60
C VAL A 149 -9.95 7.90 -2.47
N LYS A 150 -8.77 7.27 -2.57
CA LYS A 150 -7.70 7.46 -1.59
C LYS A 150 -7.15 8.89 -1.59
N GLY A 151 -7.06 9.53 -2.75
CA GLY A 151 -6.67 10.92 -2.92
C GLY A 151 -7.65 11.88 -2.25
N LEU A 152 -8.96 11.66 -2.39
CA LEU A 152 -10.00 12.45 -1.74
C LEU A 152 -9.91 12.41 -0.21
N ALA A 153 -9.53 11.27 0.37
CA ALA A 153 -9.30 11.14 1.81
C ALA A 153 -8.07 11.95 2.29
N ARG A 154 -7.16 12.33 1.39
CA ARG A 154 -5.96 13.12 1.69
C ARG A 154 -6.16 14.63 1.50
N TYR A 155 -7.13 15.02 0.67
CA TYR A 155 -7.46 16.41 0.35
C TYR A 155 -8.98 16.64 0.50
N PRO A 156 -9.52 16.51 1.72
CA PRO A 156 -10.95 16.72 1.96
C PRO A 156 -11.40 18.15 1.61
N GLU A 157 -10.48 19.12 1.61
CA GLU A 157 -10.74 20.52 1.23
C GLU A 157 -11.35 20.71 -0.17
N ILE A 158 -11.18 19.77 -1.10
CA ILE A 158 -11.80 19.82 -2.44
C ILE A 158 -13.30 19.47 -2.36
N ARG A 159 -13.71 18.63 -1.40
CA ARG A 159 -15.09 18.20 -1.22
C ARG A 159 -15.95 19.29 -0.56
N ASP A 160 -15.36 20.05 0.35
CA ASP A 160 -16.10 21.07 1.11
C ASP A 160 -16.26 22.37 0.31
N ALA A 161 -15.36 22.65 -0.64
CA ALA A 161 -15.50 23.76 -1.60
C ALA A 161 -16.73 23.58 -2.52
N ASP A 162 -16.93 22.38 -3.09
CA ASP A 162 -18.09 22.06 -3.93
C ASP A 162 -19.43 22.17 -3.17
N ALA A 163 -19.44 21.83 -1.87
CA ALA A 163 -20.62 21.95 -1.02
C ALA A 163 -20.92 23.42 -0.62
N GLY A 164 -19.88 24.25 -0.46
CA GLY A 164 -20.01 25.68 -0.17
C GLY A 164 -20.58 26.50 -1.34
N GLU A 165 -20.24 26.14 -2.57
CA GLU A 165 -20.73 26.82 -3.78
C GLU A 165 -22.22 26.51 -4.05
N GLN A 166 -22.69 25.30 -3.74
CA GLN A 166 -24.11 24.92 -3.84
C GLN A 166 -24.99 25.62 -2.79
N SER A 167 -24.45 25.92 -1.61
CA SER A 167 -25.14 26.75 -0.60
C SER A 167 -25.31 28.20 -1.06
N ARG A 168 -24.37 28.72 -1.86
CA ARG A 168 -24.42 30.09 -2.39
C ARG A 168 -25.33 30.25 -3.63
N MET A 169 -25.69 29.14 -4.28
CA MET A 169 -26.55 29.14 -5.47
C MET A 169 -27.99 28.67 -5.18
N SER A 170 -28.34 28.40 -3.92
CA SER A 170 -29.75 28.29 -3.53
C SER A 170 -30.40 29.67 -3.70
N PRO A 171 -31.36 29.85 -4.63
CA PRO A 171 -32.02 31.12 -4.78
C PRO A 171 -32.78 31.40 -3.47
N ALA A 172 -32.49 32.54 -2.85
CA ALA A 172 -33.39 33.16 -1.89
C ALA A 172 -34.67 33.57 -2.65
N GLY A 173 -35.51 32.58 -2.97
CA GLY A 173 -36.81 32.73 -3.58
C GLY A 173 -37.86 32.78 -2.49
N SER A 174 -38.14 34.01 -2.07
CA SER A 174 -39.39 34.45 -1.42
C SER A 174 -40.62 34.09 -2.22
#